data_AF-A0A7C7QFR6-F1
#
_entry.id   AF-A0A7C7QFR6-F1
#
_cell.length_a   1.000
_cell.length_b   1.000
_cell.length_c   1.000
_cell.angle_alpha   90.00
_cell.angle_beta   90.00
_cell.angle_gamma   90.00
#
_symmetry.space_group_name_H-M   'P 1'
#
loop_
_entity.id
_entity.type
_entity.pdbx_description
1 polymer ?
#
loop_
_entity_poly.entity_id
_entity_poly.type
_entity_poly.pdbx_seq_one_letter_code
_entity_poly.pdbx_strand_id
1 'polypeptide(L)'
;QKAFDGLLQNLPNRPVAWLIRWFIFPLGQHFKAPSDRLGHQISELLLTPSEARDRLTAGLYIPQSSDEQLGRIEATLAKVIRAEPAERRLRRELKNYTPDYTGLEGMLAAGLEQRIITEEDAELIREAEAARNDVIQVDDFSPDLE
;
A
#
# COMPACT_ATOMS: atom_id res chain seq x y z
N GLN A 1 1.08 16.35 -24.20
CA GLN A 1 0.52 17.30 -23.21
C GLN A 1 0.62 16.82 -21.75
N LYS A 2 0.28 15.57 -21.39
CA LYS A 2 0.39 15.06 -20.00
C LYS A 2 1.79 15.10 -19.37
N ALA A 3 2.85 14.87 -20.15
CA ALA A 3 4.23 14.81 -19.64
C ALA A 3 4.79 16.17 -19.17
N PHE A 4 4.39 17.27 -19.80
CA PHE A 4 4.87 18.61 -19.43
C PHE A 4 4.25 19.11 -18.12
N ASP A 5 3.02 18.73 -17.80
CA ASP A 5 2.42 19.07 -16.50
C ASP A 5 3.05 18.31 -15.35
N GLY A 6 3.33 17.02 -15.55
CA GLY A 6 4.04 16.23 -14.54
C GLY A 6 5.41 16.84 -14.21
N LEU A 7 6.12 17.34 -15.22
CA LEU A 7 7.37 18.09 -15.04
C LEU A 7 7.16 19.42 -14.31
N LEU A 8 6.16 20.22 -14.72
CA LEU A 8 5.89 21.53 -14.09
C LEU A 8 5.38 21.43 -12.65
N GLN A 9 4.65 20.36 -12.31
CA GLN A 9 4.17 20.10 -10.95
C GLN A 9 5.30 19.66 -10.00
N ASN A 10 6.31 18.97 -10.54
CA ASN A 10 7.47 18.48 -9.78
C ASN A 10 8.67 19.45 -9.75
N LEU A 11 8.58 20.62 -10.39
CA LEU A 11 9.64 21.63 -10.31
C LEU A 11 9.73 22.22 -8.90
N PRO A 12 10.90 22.17 -8.23
CA PRO A 12 11.06 22.71 -6.88
C PRO A 12 10.91 24.25 -6.85
N ASN A 13 11.27 24.92 -7.95
CA ASN A 13 11.12 26.37 -8.11
C ASN A 13 9.75 26.73 -8.71
N ARG A 14 8.77 26.93 -7.82
CA ARG A 14 7.40 27.33 -8.18
C ARG A 14 7.29 28.59 -9.06
N PRO A 15 8.10 29.65 -8.88
CA PRO A 15 8.02 30.84 -9.73
C PRO A 15 8.36 30.54 -11.20
N VAL A 16 9.35 29.69 -11.44
CA VAL A 16 9.78 29.28 -12.79
C VAL A 16 8.70 28.40 -13.44
N ALA A 17 8.11 27.50 -12.67
CA ALA A 17 7.00 26.67 -13.15
C ALA A 17 5.80 27.51 -13.60
N TRP A 18 5.49 28.61 -12.91
CA TRP A 18 4.40 29.53 -13.28
C TRP A 18 4.68 30.27 -14.59
N LEU A 19 5.91 30.76 -14.77
CA LEU A 19 6.32 31.51 -15.96
C LEU A 19 6.29 30.63 -17.21
N ILE A 20 6.80 29.41 -17.10
CA ILE A 20 6.76 28.41 -18.19
C ILE A 20 5.31 27.98 -18.46
N ARG A 21 4.48 27.81 -17.41
CA ARG A 21 3.06 27.46 -17.58
C ARG A 21 2.27 28.55 -18.29
N TRP A 22 2.56 29.82 -18.05
CA TRP A 22 1.93 30.94 -18.75
C TRP A 22 2.31 30.99 -20.24
N PHE A 23 3.57 30.66 -20.56
CA PHE A 23 4.05 30.62 -21.94
C PHE A 23 3.51 29.42 -22.74
N ILE A 24 3.43 28.24 -22.11
CA ILE A 24 3.01 26.99 -22.77
C ILE A 24 1.48 26.80 -22.77
N PHE A 25 0.78 27.28 -21.74
CA PHE A 25 -0.68 27.14 -21.59
C PHE A 25 -1.36 28.51 -21.31
N PRO A 26 -1.36 29.46 -22.28
CA PRO A 26 -1.86 30.83 -22.06
C PRO A 26 -3.36 30.91 -21.77
N LEU A 27 -4.19 30.00 -22.31
CA LEU A 27 -5.62 29.90 -21.97
C LEU A 27 -5.89 28.96 -20.78
N GLY A 28 -4.83 28.45 -20.13
CA GLY A 28 -4.93 27.48 -19.06
C GLY A 28 -5.27 26.07 -19.52
N GLN A 29 -5.42 25.16 -18.55
CA GLN A 29 -5.85 23.79 -18.78
C GLN A 29 -7.25 23.60 -18.23
N HIS A 30 -8.17 23.19 -19.08
CA HIS A 30 -9.56 22.96 -18.69
C HIS A 30 -9.73 21.79 -17.71
N PHE A 31 -8.83 20.80 -17.76
CA PHE A 31 -8.88 19.63 -16.88
C PHE A 31 -7.51 19.40 -16.23
N LYS A 32 -7.46 19.52 -14.90
CA LYS A 32 -6.30 19.13 -14.10
C LYS A 32 -6.45 17.67 -13.69
N ALA A 33 -5.34 16.93 -13.70
CA ALA A 33 -5.31 15.63 -13.06
C ALA A 33 -5.62 15.76 -11.55
N PRO A 34 -6.25 14.75 -10.93
CA PRO A 34 -6.39 14.71 -9.48
C PRO A 34 -5.00 14.77 -8.83
N SER A 35 -4.93 15.38 -7.64
CA SER A 35 -3.68 15.46 -6.90
C SER A 35 -3.33 14.10 -6.28
N ASP A 36 -2.03 13.84 -6.09
CA ASP A 36 -1.57 12.62 -5.40
C ASP A 36 -2.16 12.50 -3.99
N ARG A 37 -2.37 13.64 -3.30
CA ARG A 37 -3.06 13.68 -2.01
C ARG A 37 -4.46 13.11 -2.09
N LEU A 38 -5.23 13.48 -3.12
CA LEU A 38 -6.57 12.96 -3.32
C LEU A 38 -6.51 11.47 -3.68
N GLY A 39 -5.55 11.07 -4.53
CA GLY A 39 -5.32 9.66 -4.84
C GLY A 39 -5.04 8.82 -3.58
N HIS A 40 -4.16 9.30 -2.71
CA HIS A 40 -3.85 8.63 -1.44
C HIS A 40 -5.08 8.47 -0.54
N GLN A 41 -5.90 9.52 -0.40
CA GLN A 41 -7.14 9.46 0.39
C GLN A 41 -8.13 8.43 -0.17
N ILE A 42 -8.23 8.31 -1.50
CA ILE A 42 -9.09 7.31 -2.14
C ILE A 42 -8.54 5.90 -1.89
N SER A 43 -7.23 5.70 -2.04
CA SER A 43 -6.60 4.40 -1.78
C SER A 43 -6.79 3.96 -0.33
N GLU A 44 -6.61 4.87 0.63
CA GLU A 44 -6.84 4.58 2.06
C GLU A 44 -8.30 4.19 2.33
N LEU A 45 -9.25 4.88 1.69
CA LEU A 45 -10.68 4.57 1.81
C LEU A 45 -11.05 3.19 1.23
N LEU A 46 -10.38 2.77 0.15
CA LEU A 46 -10.60 1.46 -0.48
C LEU A 46 -9.89 0.32 0.26
N LEU A 47 -8.69 0.58 0.79
CA LEU A 47 -7.88 -0.40 1.52
C LEU A 47 -8.30 -0.56 2.98
N THR A 48 -9.28 0.21 3.46
CA THR A 48 -9.83 0.08 4.82
C THR A 48 -11.30 -0.34 4.74
N PRO A 49 -11.78 -1.22 5.64
CA PRO A 49 -13.22 -1.45 5.81
C PRO A 49 -13.94 -0.13 6.03
N SER A 50 -14.84 0.23 5.12
CA SER A 50 -15.55 1.51 5.12
C SER A 50 -16.89 1.39 4.41
N GLU A 51 -17.86 2.22 4.83
CA GLU A 51 -19.18 2.26 4.18
C GLU A 51 -19.08 2.58 2.67
N ALA A 52 -18.05 3.33 2.27
CA ALA A 52 -17.80 3.63 0.87
C ALA A 52 -17.41 2.37 0.08
N ARG A 53 -16.57 1.52 0.66
CA ARG A 53 -16.21 0.22 0.09
C ARG A 53 -17.42 -0.72 0.07
N ASP A 54 -18.16 -0.82 1.16
CA ASP A 54 -19.34 -1.69 1.26
C ASP A 54 -20.40 -1.33 0.21
N ARG A 55 -20.58 -0.03 -0.07
CA ARG A 55 -21.46 0.43 -1.15
C ARG A 55 -20.94 0.05 -2.54
N LEU A 56 -19.62 0.08 -2.75
CA LEU A 56 -19.00 -0.30 -4.02
C LEU A 56 -19.02 -1.81 -4.26
N THR A 57 -18.95 -2.60 -3.19
CA THR A 57 -18.99 -4.07 -3.24
C THR A 57 -20.41 -4.61 -3.06
N ALA A 58 -21.41 -3.75 -2.89
CA ALA A 58 -22.80 -4.14 -2.74
C ALA A 58 -23.27 -4.98 -3.93
N GLY A 59 -23.77 -6.19 -3.65
CA GLY A 59 -24.24 -7.14 -4.65
C GLY A 59 -23.15 -8.07 -5.21
N LEU A 60 -21.89 -7.94 -4.78
CA LEU A 60 -20.85 -8.92 -5.04
C LEU A 60 -20.98 -10.11 -4.09
N TYR A 61 -20.70 -11.31 -4.59
CA TYR A 61 -20.52 -12.49 -3.75
C TYR A 61 -19.14 -12.42 -3.11
N ILE A 62 -19.10 -12.26 -1.77
CA ILE A 62 -17.87 -12.28 -0.98
C ILE A 62 -17.95 -13.51 -0.07
N PRO A 63 -17.21 -14.58 -0.40
CA PRO A 63 -17.21 -15.79 0.42
C PRO A 63 -16.58 -15.51 1.78
N GLN A 64 -17.16 -16.10 2.83
CA GLN A 64 -16.64 -16.01 4.19
C GLN A 64 -15.53 -17.05 4.46
N SER A 65 -15.42 -18.07 3.60
CA SER A 65 -14.36 -19.08 3.67
C SER A 65 -13.06 -18.54 3.07
N SER A 66 -11.94 -18.82 3.73
CA SER A 66 -10.60 -18.55 3.20
C SER A 66 -10.16 -19.53 2.10
N ASP A 67 -10.97 -20.56 1.86
CA ASP A 67 -10.71 -21.57 0.83
C ASP A 67 -10.89 -20.99 -0.57
N GLU A 68 -11.79 -20.00 -0.71
CA GLU A 68 -11.98 -19.26 -1.95
C GLU A 68 -11.04 -18.04 -2.01
N GLN A 69 -10.51 -17.74 -3.20
CA GLN A 69 -9.49 -16.69 -3.39
C GLN A 69 -9.98 -15.29 -2.94
N LEU A 70 -11.24 -14.95 -3.22
CA LEU A 70 -11.83 -13.68 -2.76
C LEU A 70 -11.95 -13.61 -1.24
N GLY A 71 -12.36 -14.71 -0.60
CA GLY A 71 -12.49 -14.77 0.86
C GLY A 71 -11.12 -14.76 1.55
N ARG A 72 -10.11 -15.34 0.90
CA ARG A 72 -8.71 -15.25 1.31
C ARG A 72 -8.19 -13.81 1.27
N ILE A 73 -8.48 -13.06 0.21
CA ILE A 73 -8.12 -11.63 0.11
C ILE A 73 -8.74 -10.82 1.26
N GLU A 74 -10.03 -11.02 1.54
CA GLU A 74 -10.72 -10.31 2.63
C GLU A 74 -10.18 -10.71 4.02
N ALA A 75 -9.94 -12.01 4.24
CA ALA A 75 -9.34 -12.50 5.49
C ALA A 75 -7.92 -11.95 5.69
N THR A 76 -7.11 -11.88 4.62
CA THR A 76 -5.76 -11.30 4.65
C THR A 76 -5.81 -9.82 4.95
N LEU A 77 -6.76 -9.08 4.39
CA LEU A 77 -6.91 -7.65 4.66
C LEU A 77 -7.10 -7.37 6.17
N ALA A 78 -7.98 -8.13 6.83
CA ALA A 78 -8.21 -7.99 8.26
C ALA A 78 -6.93 -8.25 9.08
N LYS A 79 -6.12 -9.25 8.70
CA LYS A 79 -4.84 -9.56 9.35
C LYS A 79 -3.82 -8.44 9.18
N VAL A 80 -3.71 -7.88 7.96
CA VAL A 80 -2.79 -6.76 7.66
C VAL A 80 -3.16 -5.52 8.46
N ILE A 81 -4.45 -5.15 8.51
CA ILE A 81 -4.91 -3.99 9.29
C ILE A 81 -4.61 -4.17 10.78
N ARG A 82 -4.79 -5.38 11.31
CA ARG A 82 -4.49 -5.70 12.71
C ARG A 82 -2.98 -5.61 13.03
N ALA A 83 -2.12 -6.01 12.10
CA ALA A 83 -0.66 -5.94 12.26
C ALA A 83 -0.09 -4.53 12.01
N GLU A 84 -0.82 -3.68 11.29
CA GLU A 84 -0.33 -2.37 10.84
C GLU A 84 0.19 -1.45 11.97
N PRO A 85 -0.46 -1.31 13.13
CA PRO A 85 0.07 -0.47 14.21
C PRO A 85 1.43 -0.96 14.73
N ALA A 86 1.61 -2.27 14.83
CA ALA A 86 2.86 -2.89 15.26
C ALA A 86 3.96 -2.70 14.21
N GLU A 87 3.65 -2.93 12.94
CA GLU A 87 4.58 -2.74 11.82
C GLU A 87 5.02 -1.26 11.70
N ARG A 88 4.08 -0.31 11.79
CA ARG A 88 4.39 1.13 11.77
C ARG A 88 5.31 1.52 12.92
N ARG A 89 5.05 1.02 14.14
CA ARG A 89 5.91 1.27 15.31
C ARG A 89 7.31 0.69 15.08
N LEU A 90 7.40 -0.56 14.62
CA LEU A 90 8.67 -1.20 14.31
C LEU A 90 9.48 -0.38 13.31
N ARG A 91 8.89 -0.02 12.15
CA ARG A 91 9.55 0.80 11.13
C ARG A 91 9.96 2.19 11.61
N ARG A 92 9.16 2.81 12.48
CA ARG A 92 9.43 4.17 12.96
C ARG A 92 10.58 4.21 13.95
N GLU A 93 10.64 3.26 14.88
CA GLU A 93 11.67 3.24 15.93
C GLU A 93 12.96 2.57 15.45
N LEU A 94 12.86 1.59 14.54
CA LEU A 94 14.00 0.84 14.00
C LEU A 94 14.68 1.55 12.81
N LYS A 95 15.08 2.82 12.99
CA LYS A 95 15.59 3.69 11.90
C LYS A 95 16.97 3.31 11.37
N ASN A 96 17.78 2.61 12.16
CA ASN A 96 19.18 2.28 11.83
C ASN A 96 19.38 0.78 11.51
N TYR A 97 18.31 0.03 11.31
CA TYR A 97 18.42 -1.38 10.94
C TYR A 97 18.79 -1.51 9.48
N THR A 98 19.92 -2.16 9.22
CA THR A 98 20.33 -2.56 7.87
C THR A 98 19.71 -3.93 7.61
N PRO A 99 18.83 -4.07 6.61
CA PRO A 99 18.27 -5.35 6.25
C PRO A 99 19.39 -6.33 5.89
N ASP A 100 19.36 -7.51 6.49
CA ASP A 100 20.25 -8.62 6.17
C ASP A 100 19.51 -9.71 5.37
N TYR A 101 20.18 -10.83 5.12
CA TYR A 101 19.59 -11.97 4.40
C TYR A 101 18.46 -12.67 5.18
N THR A 102 18.25 -12.34 6.45
CA THR A 102 17.18 -12.95 7.27
C THR A 102 15.83 -12.24 7.08
N GLY A 103 15.82 -11.10 6.39
CA GLY A 103 14.59 -10.44 5.92
C GLY A 103 13.68 -10.01 7.08
N LEU A 104 12.42 -10.46 7.06
CA LEU A 104 11.43 -10.10 8.08
C LEU A 104 11.83 -10.60 9.47
N GLU A 105 12.35 -11.83 9.59
CA GLU A 105 12.66 -12.42 10.89
C GLU A 105 13.79 -11.67 11.61
N GLY A 106 14.81 -11.21 10.89
CA GLY A 106 15.86 -10.36 11.46
C GLY A 106 15.32 -9.02 11.96
N MET A 107 14.39 -8.44 11.23
CA MET A 107 13.75 -7.18 11.60
C MET A 107 12.89 -7.33 12.87
N LEU A 108 12.16 -8.44 12.98
CA LEU A 108 11.37 -8.77 14.18
C LEU A 108 12.28 -9.05 15.38
N ALA A 109 13.34 -9.84 15.20
CA ALA A 109 14.31 -10.15 16.26
C ALA A 109 14.96 -8.87 16.82
N ALA A 110 15.40 -7.96 15.94
CA ALA A 110 15.95 -6.67 16.35
C ALA A 110 14.91 -5.80 17.10
N GLY A 111 13.65 -5.82 16.65
CA GLY A 111 12.55 -5.14 17.31
C GLY A 111 12.24 -5.68 18.72
N LEU A 112 12.32 -7.00 18.90
CA LEU A 112 12.12 -7.68 20.19
C LEU A 112 13.29 -7.41 21.14
N GLU A 113 14.53 -7.49 20.66
CA GLU A 113 15.75 -7.20 21.45
C GLU A 113 15.72 -5.77 22.01
N GLN A 114 15.31 -4.81 21.18
CA GLN A 114 15.17 -3.41 21.56
C GLN A 114 13.87 -3.11 22.31
N ARG A 115 13.00 -4.11 22.52
CA ARG A 115 11.68 -3.98 23.16
C ARG A 115 10.77 -2.93 22.51
N ILE A 116 10.92 -2.74 21.20
CA ILE A 116 10.07 -1.85 20.39
C ILE A 116 8.69 -2.49 20.19
N ILE A 117 8.66 -3.81 20.03
CA ILE A 117 7.47 -4.64 19.87
C ILE A 117 7.47 -5.79 20.87
N THR A 118 6.31 -6.39 21.11
CA THR A 118 6.13 -7.59 21.93
C THR A 118 6.14 -8.86 21.07
N GLU A 119 6.19 -10.04 21.70
CA GLU A 119 6.08 -11.31 20.94
C GLU A 119 4.71 -11.43 20.26
N GLU A 120 3.65 -10.95 20.91
CA GLU A 120 2.29 -10.90 20.32
C GLU A 120 2.27 -10.03 19.06
N ASP A 121 2.93 -8.87 19.10
CA ASP A 121 3.08 -7.99 17.93
C ASP A 121 3.88 -8.64 16.81
N ALA A 122 4.95 -9.38 17.15
CA ALA A 122 5.77 -10.08 16.17
C ALA A 122 4.95 -11.17 15.47
N GLU A 123 4.15 -11.92 16.22
CA GLU A 123 3.28 -12.96 15.67
C GLU A 123 2.19 -12.38 14.77
N LEU A 124 1.58 -11.25 15.14
CA LEU A 124 0.63 -10.54 14.28
C LEU A 124 1.25 -10.16 12.93
N ILE A 125 2.50 -9.70 12.94
CA ILE A 125 3.22 -9.33 11.72
C ILE A 125 3.54 -10.58 10.89
N ARG A 126 3.99 -11.69 11.51
CA ARG A 126 4.23 -12.97 10.80
C ARG A 126 2.98 -13.51 10.15
N GLU A 127 1.86 -13.54 10.88
CA GLU A 127 0.57 -14.00 10.36
C GLU A 127 0.11 -13.16 9.16
N ALA A 128 0.26 -11.83 9.25
CA ALA A 128 -0.09 -10.92 8.17
C ALA A 128 0.83 -11.09 6.95
N GLU A 129 2.13 -11.28 7.17
CA GLU A 129 3.11 -11.54 6.10
C GLU A 129 2.80 -12.84 5.36
N ALA A 130 2.59 -13.92 6.10
CA ALA A 130 2.28 -15.23 5.52
C ALA A 130 0.99 -15.17 4.71
N ALA A 131 -0.06 -14.55 5.25
CA ALA A 131 -1.33 -14.38 4.56
C ALA A 131 -1.22 -13.47 3.33
N ARG A 132 -0.34 -12.47 3.36
CA ARG A 132 -0.06 -11.61 2.21
C ARG A 132 0.66 -12.38 1.12
N ASN A 133 1.72 -13.11 1.46
CA ASN A 133 2.49 -13.91 0.51
C ASN A 133 1.63 -14.96 -0.19
N ASP A 134 0.75 -15.60 0.57
CA ASP A 134 -0.22 -16.57 0.07
C ASP A 134 -1.23 -15.96 -0.92
N VAL A 135 -1.67 -14.72 -0.70
CA VAL A 135 -2.60 -14.01 -1.61
C VAL A 135 -1.93 -13.50 -2.88
N ILE A 136 -0.68 -13.02 -2.79
CA ILE A 136 0.03 -12.48 -3.97
C ILE A 136 0.62 -13.59 -4.85
N GLN A 137 0.73 -14.81 -4.33
CA GLN A 137 1.16 -15.95 -5.11
C GLN A 137 0.09 -16.26 -6.14
N VAL A 138 0.38 -15.95 -7.40
CA VAL A 138 -0.42 -16.38 -8.54
C VAL A 138 0.00 -17.81 -8.87
N ASP A 139 -0.95 -18.65 -9.28
CA ASP A 139 -0.64 -19.98 -9.82
C ASP A 139 0.47 -19.86 -10.86
N ASP A 140 1.58 -20.55 -10.61
CA ASP A 140 2.67 -20.67 -11.57
C ASP A 140 2.14 -21.56 -12.69
N PHE A 141 1.68 -20.95 -13.78
CA PHE A 141 1.27 -21.70 -14.95
C PHE A 141 2.48 -22.51 -15.43
N SER A 142 2.40 -23.84 -15.37
CA SER A 142 3.39 -24.69 -16.00
C SER A 142 3.56 -24.23 -17.46
N PRO A 143 4.78 -23.99 -17.95
CA PRO A 143 5.02 -23.50 -19.31
C PRO A 143 4.63 -24.49 -20.42
N ASP A 144 3.97 -25.59 -20.08
CA ASP A 144 3.52 -26.63 -20.98
C ASP A 144 2.18 -26.21 -21.61
N LEU A 145 2.29 -25.39 -22.67
CA LEU A 145 1.29 -25.33 -23.73
C LEU A 145 1.51 -26.55 -24.63
N GLU A 146 0.69 -27.59 -24.48
CA GLU A 146 0.47 -28.59 -25.55
C GLU A 146 -0.36 -27.98 -26.70
#